data_AF-A0A5C6TI41-F1
#
_entry.id   AF-A0A5C6TI41-F1
#
_cell.length_a   1.000
_cell.length_b   1.000
_cell.length_c   1.000
_cell.angle_alpha   90.00
_cell.angle_beta   90.00
_cell.angle_gamma   90.00
#
_symmetry.space_group_name_H-M   'P 1'
#
loop_
_entity.id
_entity.type
_entity.pdbx_description
1 polymer ?
#
loop_
_entity_poly.entity_id
_entity_poly.type
_entity_poly.pdbx_seq_one_letter_code
_entity_poly.pdbx_strand_id
1 'polypeptide(L)'
;MNKLSLSAALWLRQTQALTKKILLIMVIRHWLSTLIRCLVIPILVLSLVLGVQNFTPSSKYGIGKPASAPILSEATPDGAKLFIIQPSDCYAAVIFNDSPLGDGGNKQWNYTMRCGSSNLGSGFDVFQSAKAATNPHIPLQLAIDQAITNSSTVPDMYMFTRTTQEQAKSVHRRKFIDMLLGGLNLVCFASMLSLGYHVIGTIAAERKSGMTQLIDVMGGVRTALSSDILLMLTLALCSSLLLPTSSAGITILWQILTGWALTSGCVFGATFAIRYSTILAVLTLIGMAAFAQLLNSQTEPITKSVAVAFSVMFPRCSYVFVLNSIARYEKAGKATNIYAIPPSPGFEVQKATIGALWLCFCFSIVAFPLVTIAIKRFVHGASRGGRQFKTGPKADNT
;
A
#
# COMPACT_ATOMS: atom_id res chain seq x y z
N MET A 1 -40.14 -29.13 21.77
CA MET A 1 -39.18 -28.33 20.98
C MET A 1 -38.61 -27.09 21.71
N ASN A 2 -38.76 -26.91 23.04
CA ASN A 2 -38.54 -25.59 23.66
C ASN A 2 -37.17 -25.39 24.35
N LYS A 3 -36.35 -26.43 24.57
CA LYS A 3 -35.04 -26.26 25.25
C LYS A 3 -33.97 -25.58 24.37
N LEU A 4 -33.98 -25.80 23.05
CA LEU A 4 -33.01 -25.18 22.15
C LEU A 4 -33.26 -23.67 21.96
N SER A 5 -34.51 -23.26 21.73
CA SER A 5 -34.84 -21.83 21.53
C SER A 5 -34.62 -21.01 22.78
N LEU A 6 -34.93 -21.55 23.96
CA LEU A 6 -34.75 -20.86 25.25
C LEU A 6 -33.26 -20.73 25.61
N SER A 7 -32.45 -21.76 25.32
CA SER A 7 -30.98 -21.68 25.37
C SER A 7 -30.44 -20.60 24.42
N ALA A 8 -30.88 -20.60 23.15
CA ALA A 8 -30.46 -19.61 22.17
C ALA A 8 -30.87 -18.17 22.54
N ALA A 9 -32.06 -17.97 23.11
CA ALA A 9 -32.53 -16.65 23.55
C ALA A 9 -31.76 -16.12 24.77
N LEU A 10 -31.42 -16.98 25.74
CA LEU A 10 -30.54 -16.64 26.85
C LEU A 10 -29.12 -16.30 26.35
N TRP A 11 -28.60 -17.10 25.43
CA TRP A 11 -27.30 -16.89 24.79
C TRP A 11 -27.25 -15.55 24.04
N LEU A 12 -28.30 -15.22 23.28
CA LEU A 12 -28.43 -13.93 22.58
C LEU A 12 -28.48 -12.75 23.56
N ARG A 13 -29.24 -12.86 24.66
CA ARG A 13 -29.29 -11.81 25.70
C ARG A 13 -27.96 -11.65 26.43
N GLN A 14 -27.26 -12.74 26.76
CA GLN A 14 -25.96 -12.70 27.41
C GLN A 14 -24.88 -12.09 26.51
N THR A 15 -24.82 -12.51 25.24
CA THR A 15 -23.90 -11.93 24.26
C THR A 15 -24.21 -10.45 24.02
N GLN A 16 -25.46 -10.05 23.84
CA GLN A 16 -25.85 -8.63 23.75
C GLN A 16 -25.46 -7.81 24.99
N ALA A 17 -25.69 -8.32 26.20
CA ALA A 17 -25.32 -7.62 27.43
C ALA A 17 -23.79 -7.47 27.58
N LEU A 18 -23.03 -8.51 27.24
CA LEU A 18 -21.57 -8.49 27.25
C LEU A 18 -21.02 -7.53 26.18
N THR A 19 -21.56 -7.57 24.97
CA THR A 19 -21.25 -6.63 23.88
C THR A 19 -21.55 -5.18 24.28
N LYS A 20 -22.71 -4.89 24.88
CA LYS A 20 -23.05 -3.55 25.38
C LYS A 20 -22.07 -3.07 26.45
N LYS A 21 -21.66 -3.96 27.37
CA LYS A 21 -20.69 -3.63 28.44
C LYS A 21 -19.28 -3.38 27.89
N ILE A 22 -18.81 -4.21 26.96
CA ILE A 22 -17.51 -4.05 26.30
C ILE A 22 -17.49 -2.76 25.46
N LEU A 23 -18.54 -2.51 24.68
CA LEU A 23 -18.69 -1.30 23.88
C LEU A 23 -18.71 -0.04 24.75
N LEU A 24 -19.44 -0.05 25.87
CA LEU A 24 -19.47 1.07 26.81
C LEU A 24 -18.10 1.32 27.47
N ILE A 25 -17.37 0.27 27.87
CA ILE A 25 -16.00 0.41 28.40
C ILE A 25 -15.04 0.95 27.33
N MET A 26 -15.16 0.48 26.09
CA MET A 26 -14.34 0.94 24.97
C MET A 26 -14.60 2.42 24.64
N VAL A 27 -15.87 2.80 24.49
CA VAL A 27 -16.32 4.15 24.08
C VAL A 27 -16.18 5.19 25.19
N ILE A 28 -16.20 4.81 26.48
CA ILE A 28 -16.10 5.77 27.58
C ILE A 28 -14.70 5.78 28.22
N ARG A 29 -14.08 4.62 28.46
CA ARG A 29 -12.86 4.52 29.28
C ARG A 29 -11.55 4.58 28.50
N HIS A 30 -11.55 4.19 27.22
CA HIS A 30 -10.34 4.16 26.37
C HIS A 30 -10.50 4.86 25.02
N TRP A 31 -11.54 5.70 24.89
CA TRP A 31 -11.97 6.33 23.64
C TRP A 31 -10.85 6.98 22.84
N LEU A 32 -9.97 7.75 23.49
CA LEU A 32 -8.85 8.44 22.85
C LEU A 32 -7.80 7.47 22.29
N SER A 33 -7.49 6.39 23.03
CA SER A 33 -6.55 5.35 22.59
C SER A 33 -7.10 4.56 21.41
N THR A 34 -8.40 4.24 21.43
CA THR A 34 -9.08 3.60 20.30
C THR A 34 -9.17 4.52 19.08
N LEU A 35 -9.46 5.82 19.26
CA LEU A 35 -9.54 6.79 18.18
C LEU A 35 -8.17 7.00 17.51
N ILE A 36 -7.10 7.19 18.29
CA ILE A 36 -5.74 7.33 17.74
C ILE A 36 -5.33 6.06 16.97
N ARG A 37 -5.56 4.86 17.53
CA ARG A 37 -5.10 3.60 16.90
C ARG A 37 -5.96 3.13 15.73
N CYS A 38 -7.25 3.46 15.72
CA CYS A 38 -8.17 3.02 14.66
C CYS A 38 -8.36 4.07 13.55
N LEU A 39 -8.21 5.36 13.86
CA LEU A 39 -8.47 6.44 12.91
C LEU A 39 -7.17 7.17 12.55
N VAL A 40 -6.39 7.64 13.53
CA VAL A 40 -5.20 8.46 13.24
C VAL A 40 -4.08 7.65 12.60
N ILE A 41 -3.71 6.48 13.15
CA ILE A 41 -2.59 5.69 12.59
C ILE A 41 -2.86 5.25 11.13
N PRO A 42 -4.01 4.65 10.76
CA PRO A 42 -4.26 4.25 9.36
C PRO A 42 -4.34 5.44 8.40
N ILE A 43 -4.95 6.57 8.82
CA ILE A 43 -5.04 7.77 7.99
C ILE A 43 -3.66 8.43 7.80
N LEU A 44 -2.82 8.46 8.83
CA LEU A 44 -1.45 9.00 8.74
C LEU A 44 -0.55 8.14 7.86
N VAL A 45 -0.65 6.81 7.96
CA VAL A 45 0.05 5.90 7.03
C VAL A 45 -0.44 6.11 5.59
N LEU A 46 -1.76 6.30 5.37
CA LEU A 46 -2.29 6.55 4.03
C LEU A 46 -1.90 7.95 3.50
N SER A 47 -1.93 9.00 4.33
CA SER A 47 -1.54 10.34 3.90
C SER A 47 -0.05 10.41 3.55
N LEU A 48 0.79 9.64 4.25
CA LEU A 48 2.18 9.41 3.86
C LEU A 48 2.27 8.70 2.50
N VAL A 49 1.55 7.58 2.32
CA VAL A 49 1.51 6.80 1.06
C VAL A 49 1.03 7.62 -0.14
N LEU A 50 0.01 8.47 0.04
CA LEU A 50 -0.46 9.42 -0.99
C LEU A 50 0.53 10.58 -1.17
N GLY A 51 1.13 11.07 -0.09
CA GLY A 51 2.17 12.10 -0.11
C GLY A 51 3.39 11.70 -0.93
N VAL A 52 3.70 10.40 -1.05
CA VAL A 52 4.74 9.88 -1.95
C VAL A 52 4.51 10.28 -3.41
N GLN A 53 3.26 10.41 -3.87
CA GLN A 53 2.97 10.91 -5.22
C GLN A 53 3.38 12.38 -5.40
N ASN A 54 3.30 13.18 -4.33
CA ASN A 54 3.58 14.61 -4.33
C ASN A 54 5.06 14.96 -4.12
N PHE A 55 5.92 14.00 -3.75
CA PHE A 55 7.38 14.25 -3.66
C PHE A 55 8.05 14.39 -5.03
N THR A 56 7.39 13.99 -6.13
CA THR A 56 7.88 14.31 -7.48
C THR A 56 7.44 15.73 -7.89
N PRO A 57 8.34 16.58 -8.40
CA PRO A 57 8.00 17.94 -8.81
C PRO A 57 6.94 17.94 -9.93
N SER A 58 5.85 18.68 -9.69
CA SER A 58 4.72 18.76 -10.62
C SER A 58 5.14 19.48 -11.90
N SER A 59 5.30 18.71 -12.99
CA SER A 59 5.56 19.24 -14.32
C SER A 59 4.24 19.54 -15.04
N LYS A 60 4.19 20.66 -15.77
CA LYS A 60 3.04 21.06 -16.59
C LYS A 60 3.36 20.84 -18.07
N TYR A 61 2.50 20.09 -18.73
CA TYR A 61 2.64 19.60 -20.10
C TYR A 61 1.61 20.29 -21.00
N GLY A 62 1.98 20.52 -22.27
CA GLY A 62 1.14 21.16 -23.27
C GLY A 62 1.96 21.93 -24.29
N ILE A 63 1.40 23.04 -24.77
CA ILE A 63 2.03 24.02 -25.65
C ILE A 63 2.09 25.35 -24.90
N GLY A 64 3.26 25.97 -24.86
CA GLY A 64 3.53 27.21 -24.17
C GLY A 64 3.16 28.42 -25.01
N LYS A 65 3.09 29.58 -24.36
CA LYS A 65 3.02 30.87 -25.07
C LYS A 65 4.39 31.19 -25.70
N PRO A 66 4.44 31.95 -26.81
CA PRO A 66 5.69 32.47 -27.31
C PRO A 66 6.38 33.31 -26.23
N ALA A 67 7.70 33.18 -26.16
CA ALA A 67 8.57 34.06 -25.40
C ALA A 67 9.85 34.27 -26.21
N SER A 68 10.43 35.45 -26.15
CA SER A 68 11.68 35.72 -26.85
C SER A 68 12.84 34.98 -26.17
N ALA A 69 13.79 34.48 -26.95
CA ALA A 69 14.90 33.71 -26.43
C ALA A 69 15.89 34.57 -25.61
N PRO A 70 16.40 34.07 -24.46
CA PRO A 70 17.36 34.79 -23.64
C PRO A 70 18.70 34.95 -24.35
N ILE A 71 19.39 36.05 -24.10
CA ILE A 71 20.73 36.30 -24.62
C ILE A 71 21.76 35.56 -23.74
N LEU A 72 22.82 35.01 -24.33
CA LEU A 72 23.84 34.25 -23.60
C LEU A 72 24.53 35.04 -22.48
N SER A 73 24.68 36.36 -22.64
CA SER A 73 25.21 37.25 -21.60
C SER A 73 24.31 37.38 -20.37
N GLU A 74 23.01 37.12 -20.49
CA GLU A 74 22.03 37.22 -19.40
C GLU A 74 21.80 35.87 -18.69
N ALA A 75 21.98 34.76 -19.43
CA ALA A 75 21.80 33.40 -18.90
C ALA A 75 23.06 32.78 -18.26
N THR A 76 24.22 33.42 -18.41
CA THR A 76 25.51 32.92 -17.89
C THR A 76 25.79 33.50 -16.50
N PRO A 77 26.07 32.69 -15.46
CA PRO A 77 26.46 33.18 -14.14
C PRO A 77 27.75 34.00 -14.17
N ASP A 78 27.83 35.06 -13.36
CA ASP A 78 29.04 35.90 -13.25
C ASP A 78 30.30 35.05 -12.98
N GLY A 79 31.29 35.17 -13.87
CA GLY A 79 32.57 34.45 -13.79
C GLY A 79 32.59 33.05 -14.41
N ALA A 80 31.47 32.53 -14.93
CA ALA A 80 31.47 31.25 -15.63
C ALA A 80 32.18 31.34 -17.00
N LYS A 81 33.06 30.39 -17.29
CA LYS A 81 33.84 30.35 -18.54
C LYS A 81 33.19 29.43 -19.57
N LEU A 82 32.99 29.93 -20.78
CA LEU A 82 32.62 29.14 -21.94
C LEU A 82 33.88 28.52 -22.55
N PHE A 83 33.93 27.19 -22.68
CA PHE A 83 35.11 26.48 -23.17
C PHE A 83 34.77 25.55 -24.34
N ILE A 84 35.64 25.54 -25.34
CA ILE A 84 35.63 24.60 -26.45
C ILE A 84 36.75 23.58 -26.16
N ILE A 85 36.45 22.59 -25.28
CA ILE A 85 37.34 21.49 -24.80
C ILE A 85 38.43 21.99 -23.81
N GLN A 86 38.65 21.48 -22.59
CA GLN A 86 37.96 20.54 -21.67
C GLN A 86 38.54 20.72 -20.20
N PRO A 87 38.51 19.72 -19.30
CA PRO A 87 37.47 19.41 -18.31
C PRO A 87 37.67 20.05 -16.92
N SER A 88 36.94 21.13 -16.60
CA SER A 88 36.49 21.47 -15.23
C SER A 88 35.42 22.56 -15.30
N ASP A 89 34.40 22.49 -14.43
CA ASP A 89 33.30 23.47 -14.24
C ASP A 89 32.82 24.22 -15.49
N CYS A 90 32.67 23.49 -16.59
CA CYS A 90 32.26 24.03 -17.88
C CYS A 90 30.74 24.27 -17.89
N TYR A 91 30.31 25.51 -18.11
CA TYR A 91 28.89 25.86 -18.29
C TYR A 91 28.26 25.08 -19.46
N ALA A 92 28.95 25.11 -20.60
CA ALA A 92 28.64 24.31 -21.78
C ALA A 92 29.90 24.08 -22.64
N ALA A 93 29.86 23.05 -23.49
CA ALA A 93 30.86 22.75 -24.51
C ALA A 93 30.18 22.46 -25.85
N VAL A 94 30.81 22.87 -26.95
CA VAL A 94 30.33 22.68 -28.33
C VAL A 94 31.37 21.89 -29.11
N ILE A 95 30.93 20.87 -29.84
CA ILE A 95 31.77 20.06 -30.72
C ILE A 95 31.26 20.24 -32.14
N PHE A 96 32.07 20.83 -33.02
CA PHE A 96 31.76 20.93 -34.45
C PHE A 96 32.28 19.67 -35.17
N ASN A 97 31.37 18.94 -35.82
CA ASN A 97 31.64 17.70 -36.53
C ASN A 97 31.85 17.91 -38.05
N ASP A 98 31.17 18.91 -38.62
CA ASP A 98 31.26 19.29 -40.05
C ASP A 98 31.03 20.80 -40.19
N SER A 99 31.61 21.42 -41.22
CA SER A 99 31.44 22.82 -41.57
C SER A 99 31.55 23.03 -43.09
N PRO A 100 30.94 24.09 -43.66
CA PRO A 100 30.97 24.32 -45.12
C PRO A 100 32.36 24.49 -45.74
N LEU A 101 33.37 24.84 -44.92
CA LEU A 101 34.76 25.03 -45.32
C LEU A 101 35.66 23.81 -45.00
N GLY A 102 35.08 22.71 -44.51
CA GLY A 102 35.82 21.48 -44.20
C GLY A 102 36.18 20.66 -45.45
N ASP A 103 37.35 20.04 -45.42
CA ASP A 103 37.86 19.18 -46.51
C ASP A 103 37.15 17.82 -46.63
N GLY A 104 36.23 17.48 -45.71
CA GLY A 104 35.43 16.26 -45.77
C GLY A 104 34.14 16.36 -44.96
N GLY A 105 33.07 15.74 -45.46
CA GLY A 105 31.72 15.80 -44.87
C GLY A 105 30.64 16.09 -45.90
N ASN A 106 29.46 16.46 -45.44
CA ASN A 106 28.35 16.95 -46.28
C ASN A 106 28.48 18.47 -46.55
N LYS A 107 29.53 19.13 -46.03
CA LYS A 107 29.74 20.59 -46.12
C LYS A 107 28.58 21.39 -45.53
N GLN A 108 27.99 20.87 -44.46
CA GLN A 108 26.91 21.49 -43.71
C GLN A 108 27.35 21.73 -42.28
N TRP A 109 26.80 22.76 -41.63
CA TRP A 109 27.02 22.98 -40.21
C TRP A 109 26.43 21.82 -39.39
N ASN A 110 27.30 20.99 -38.82
CA ASN A 110 26.92 19.89 -37.95
C ASN A 110 27.65 20.06 -36.62
N TYR A 111 26.92 20.38 -35.55
CA TYR A 111 27.49 20.62 -34.23
C TYR A 111 26.69 19.93 -33.13
N THR A 112 27.39 19.48 -32.08
CA THR A 112 26.82 18.84 -30.90
C THR A 112 27.13 19.69 -29.66
N MET A 113 26.08 20.19 -29.00
CA MET A 113 26.20 20.92 -27.73
C MET A 113 26.05 19.97 -26.54
N ARG A 114 26.91 20.12 -25.53
CA ARG A 114 26.85 19.40 -24.25
C ARG A 114 26.86 20.42 -23.12
N CYS A 115 25.79 20.49 -22.35
CA CYS A 115 25.69 21.40 -21.20
C CYS A 115 25.69 20.62 -19.87
N GLY A 116 26.09 21.28 -18.78
CA GLY A 116 26.12 20.67 -17.45
C GLY A 116 24.72 20.28 -16.95
N SER A 117 24.53 19.01 -16.58
CA SER A 117 23.24 18.51 -16.08
C SER A 117 22.83 19.06 -14.71
N SER A 118 23.74 19.73 -13.99
CA SER A 118 23.50 20.29 -12.65
C SER A 118 22.47 21.43 -12.63
N ASN A 119 22.32 22.14 -13.76
CA ASN A 119 21.52 23.35 -13.83
C ASN A 119 20.08 23.09 -14.33
N LEU A 120 19.75 21.84 -14.67
CA LEU A 120 18.41 21.46 -15.10
C LEU A 120 17.54 21.16 -13.87
N GLY A 121 16.57 22.05 -13.60
CA GLY A 121 15.58 21.84 -12.54
C GLY A 121 14.81 20.53 -12.73
N SER A 122 14.49 19.86 -11.62
CA SER A 122 13.89 18.51 -11.62
C SER A 122 12.44 18.43 -12.14
N GLY A 123 11.80 19.56 -12.43
CA GLY A 123 10.47 19.65 -13.01
C GLY A 123 10.39 20.70 -14.13
N PHE A 124 9.55 20.45 -15.12
CA PHE A 124 9.39 21.28 -16.31
C PHE A 124 7.97 21.89 -16.37
N ASP A 125 7.88 23.21 -16.50
CA ASP A 125 6.61 23.92 -16.65
C ASP A 125 6.59 24.68 -17.98
N VAL A 126 5.85 24.14 -18.95
CA VAL A 126 5.66 24.71 -20.30
C VAL A 126 5.12 26.15 -20.27
N PHE A 127 4.42 26.56 -19.21
CA PHE A 127 3.86 27.91 -19.10
C PHE A 127 4.81 28.91 -18.44
N GLN A 128 5.92 28.45 -17.83
CA GLN A 128 6.91 29.31 -17.18
C GLN A 128 8.17 29.46 -18.04
N SER A 129 8.00 30.08 -19.21
CA SER A 129 9.06 30.30 -20.22
C SER A 129 10.34 30.90 -19.63
N ALA A 130 10.22 31.89 -18.74
CA ALA A 130 11.36 32.53 -18.07
C ALA A 130 12.25 31.58 -17.24
N LYS A 131 11.74 30.43 -16.75
CA LYS A 131 12.57 29.44 -16.04
C LYS A 131 13.24 28.44 -16.97
N ALA A 132 12.62 28.13 -18.10
CA ALA A 132 13.23 27.28 -19.11
C ALA A 132 14.17 28.06 -20.05
N ALA A 133 14.12 29.40 -20.02
CA ALA A 133 15.18 30.29 -20.51
C ALA A 133 16.52 30.07 -19.76
N THR A 134 16.48 29.67 -18.48
CA THR A 134 17.67 29.29 -17.69
C THR A 134 18.33 27.98 -18.16
N ASN A 135 17.72 27.24 -19.10
CA ASN A 135 18.34 26.07 -19.70
C ASN A 135 19.51 26.50 -20.59
N PRO A 136 20.78 26.13 -20.27
CA PRO A 136 21.97 26.60 -20.99
C PRO A 136 22.00 26.25 -22.48
N HIS A 137 21.20 25.27 -22.94
CA HIS A 137 21.12 24.90 -24.35
C HIS A 137 20.55 26.02 -25.25
N ILE A 138 19.51 26.73 -24.80
CA ILE A 138 18.79 27.71 -25.63
C ILE A 138 19.63 28.97 -25.97
N PRO A 139 20.19 29.71 -24.98
CA PRO A 139 20.97 30.91 -25.28
C PRO A 139 22.27 30.58 -26.04
N LEU A 140 22.86 29.41 -25.80
CA LEU A 140 24.04 28.94 -26.51
C LEU A 140 23.72 28.65 -27.98
N GLN A 141 22.61 27.95 -28.24
CA GLN A 141 22.14 27.69 -29.60
C GLN A 141 21.89 29.01 -30.34
N LEU A 142 21.19 29.96 -29.70
CA LEU A 142 20.95 31.28 -30.28
C LEU A 142 22.27 31.98 -30.66
N ALA A 143 23.26 32.01 -29.76
CA ALA A 143 24.54 32.64 -30.02
C ALA A 143 25.31 31.99 -31.19
N ILE A 144 25.25 30.66 -31.32
CA ILE A 144 25.87 29.93 -32.45
C ILE A 144 25.14 30.25 -33.75
N ASP A 145 23.80 30.18 -33.77
CA ASP A 145 23.01 30.40 -34.97
C ASP A 145 23.11 31.87 -35.45
N GLN A 146 23.18 32.83 -34.52
CA GLN A 146 23.47 34.25 -34.83
C GLN A 146 24.87 34.45 -35.42
N ALA A 147 25.89 33.77 -34.88
CA ALA A 147 27.26 33.83 -35.41
C ALA A 147 27.39 33.18 -36.81
N ILE A 148 26.67 32.08 -37.06
CA ILE A 148 26.64 31.40 -38.37
C ILE A 148 25.91 32.23 -39.43
N THR A 149 24.79 32.86 -39.07
CA THR A 149 23.95 33.62 -40.01
C THR A 149 24.29 35.10 -40.11
N ASN A 150 25.20 35.60 -39.27
CA ASN A 150 25.53 37.02 -39.10
C ASN A 150 24.27 37.90 -38.90
N SER A 151 23.30 37.39 -38.14
CA SER A 151 22.02 38.05 -37.86
C SER A 151 21.89 38.38 -36.37
N SER A 152 21.32 39.54 -36.05
CA SER A 152 20.99 39.96 -34.68
C SER A 152 19.55 39.65 -34.28
N THR A 153 18.75 39.03 -35.15
CA THR A 153 17.35 38.70 -34.86
C THR A 153 17.24 37.70 -33.70
N VAL A 154 16.48 38.05 -32.66
CA VAL A 154 16.10 37.11 -31.59
C VAL A 154 14.77 36.46 -31.96
N PRO A 155 14.71 35.14 -32.18
CA PRO A 155 13.47 34.44 -32.50
C PRO A 155 12.61 34.22 -31.25
N ASP A 156 11.29 34.19 -31.44
CA ASP A 156 10.37 33.70 -30.41
C ASP A 156 10.42 32.16 -30.34
N MET A 157 10.56 31.66 -29.12
CA MET A 157 10.64 30.24 -28.82
C MET A 157 9.32 29.72 -28.23
N TYR A 158 8.90 28.55 -28.70
CA TYR A 158 7.73 27.83 -28.22
C TYR A 158 8.16 26.58 -27.46
N MET A 159 7.74 26.47 -26.21
CA MET A 159 7.92 25.24 -25.44
C MET A 159 6.76 24.30 -25.73
N PHE A 160 7.06 23.05 -26.04
CA PHE A 160 6.04 22.02 -26.22
C PHE A 160 6.50 20.70 -25.61
N THR A 161 5.55 19.91 -25.13
CA THR A 161 5.80 18.54 -24.72
C THR A 161 5.03 17.58 -25.61
N ARG A 162 5.70 16.53 -26.10
CA ARG A 162 5.06 15.47 -26.90
C ARG A 162 3.89 14.78 -26.17
N THR A 163 3.91 14.78 -24.84
CA THR A 163 2.88 14.21 -23.96
C THR A 163 1.88 15.28 -23.55
N THR A 164 0.59 14.99 -23.53
CA THR A 164 -0.45 15.90 -23.00
C THR A 164 -0.53 15.84 -21.46
N GLN A 165 -1.12 16.85 -20.82
CA GLN A 165 -1.30 16.86 -19.36
C GLN A 165 -2.10 15.64 -18.85
N GLU A 166 -3.10 15.18 -19.61
CA GLU A 166 -3.90 14.00 -19.27
C GLU A 166 -3.10 12.70 -19.40
N GLN A 167 -2.33 12.57 -20.48
CA GLN A 167 -1.42 11.45 -20.67
C GLN A 167 -0.36 11.41 -19.57
N ALA A 168 0.20 12.56 -19.19
CA ALA A 168 1.18 12.68 -18.11
C ALA A 168 0.58 12.25 -16.75
N LYS A 169 -0.63 12.71 -16.41
CA LYS A 169 -1.38 12.23 -15.24
C LYS A 169 -1.57 10.70 -15.27
N SER A 170 -1.89 10.12 -16.43
CA SER A 170 -2.03 8.66 -16.59
C SER A 170 -0.71 7.90 -16.40
N VAL A 171 0.42 8.46 -16.86
CA VAL A 171 1.76 7.88 -16.67
C VAL A 171 2.19 7.98 -15.21
N HIS A 172 1.94 9.12 -14.56
CA HIS A 172 2.23 9.32 -13.13
C HIS A 172 1.45 8.33 -12.27
N ARG A 173 0.14 8.18 -12.52
CA ARG A 173 -0.70 7.14 -11.89
C ARG A 173 -0.13 5.74 -12.09
N ARG A 174 0.28 5.37 -13.32
CA ARG A 174 0.91 4.05 -13.57
C ARG A 174 2.21 3.87 -12.78
N LYS A 175 3.08 4.88 -12.70
CA LYS A 175 4.31 4.85 -11.88
C LYS A 175 4.02 4.64 -10.39
N PHE A 176 2.99 5.29 -9.84
CA PHE A 176 2.56 5.05 -8.46
C PHE A 176 2.10 3.60 -8.26
N ILE A 177 1.35 3.04 -9.20
CA ILE A 177 0.91 1.64 -9.15
C ILE A 177 2.09 0.65 -9.27
N ASP A 178 3.13 0.99 -10.03
CA ASP A 178 4.38 0.21 -10.05
C ASP A 178 5.12 0.26 -8.70
N MET A 179 5.11 1.40 -8.00
CA MET A 179 5.60 1.49 -6.63
C MET A 179 4.73 0.68 -5.63
N LEU A 180 3.42 0.61 -5.88
CA LEU A 180 2.49 -0.22 -5.10
C LEU A 180 2.81 -1.70 -5.25
N LEU A 181 3.03 -2.16 -6.49
CA LEU A 181 3.49 -3.52 -6.79
C LEU A 181 4.90 -3.81 -6.27
N GLY A 182 5.79 -2.81 -6.21
CA GLY A 182 7.18 -2.94 -5.76
C GLY A 182 7.37 -3.15 -4.26
N GLY A 183 6.38 -2.82 -3.42
CA GLY A 183 6.46 -3.08 -1.97
C GLY A 183 5.66 -2.12 -1.08
N LEU A 184 5.12 -1.02 -1.62
CA LEU A 184 4.26 -0.10 -0.85
C LEU A 184 2.95 -0.79 -0.38
N ASN A 185 2.56 -1.90 -1.03
CA ASN A 185 1.52 -2.81 -0.57
C ASN A 185 1.75 -3.37 0.86
N LEU A 186 3.00 -3.57 1.29
CA LEU A 186 3.35 -4.03 2.63
C LEU A 186 3.13 -2.91 3.67
N VAL A 187 3.30 -1.65 3.27
CA VAL A 187 2.95 -0.48 4.08
C VAL A 187 1.43 -0.35 4.22
N CYS A 188 0.68 -0.56 3.14
CA CYS A 188 -0.78 -0.66 3.18
C CYS A 188 -1.25 -1.81 4.10
N PHE A 189 -0.54 -2.94 4.12
CA PHE A 189 -0.78 -4.05 5.05
C PHE A 189 -0.41 -3.71 6.51
N ALA A 190 0.65 -2.92 6.73
CA ALA A 190 1.09 -2.55 8.08
C ALA A 190 0.02 -1.77 8.85
N SER A 191 -0.81 -0.97 8.16
CA SER A 191 -1.96 -0.30 8.77
C SER A 191 -2.95 -1.27 9.44
N MET A 192 -3.16 -2.46 8.85
CA MET A 192 -4.01 -3.54 9.37
C MET A 192 -3.40 -4.29 10.57
N LEU A 193 -2.11 -4.10 10.89
CA LEU A 193 -1.49 -4.74 12.04
C LEU A 193 -1.95 -4.15 13.38
N SER A 194 -2.37 -2.87 13.38
CA SER A 194 -2.98 -2.20 14.55
C SER A 194 -4.15 -3.01 15.13
N LEU A 195 -5.05 -3.48 14.24
CA LEU A 195 -6.19 -4.34 14.60
C LEU A 195 -5.73 -5.65 15.25
N GLY A 196 -4.78 -6.34 14.60
CA GLY A 196 -4.28 -7.63 15.08
C GLY A 196 -3.60 -7.53 16.45
N TYR A 197 -2.81 -6.48 16.67
CA TYR A 197 -2.20 -6.19 17.97
C TYR A 197 -3.26 -5.93 19.04
N HIS A 198 -4.31 -5.16 18.73
CA HIS A 198 -5.37 -4.88 19.69
C HIS A 198 -6.14 -6.15 20.11
N VAL A 199 -6.57 -6.97 19.14
CA VAL A 199 -7.31 -8.21 19.38
C VAL A 199 -6.48 -9.24 20.16
N ILE A 200 -5.22 -9.46 19.77
CA ILE A 200 -4.33 -10.38 20.49
C ILE A 200 -4.03 -9.84 21.91
N GLY A 201 -3.83 -8.52 22.03
CA GLY A 201 -3.56 -7.85 23.30
C GLY A 201 -4.70 -7.94 24.31
N THR A 202 -5.95 -7.73 23.88
CA THR A 202 -7.14 -7.87 24.75
C THR A 202 -7.33 -9.32 25.18
N ILE A 203 -7.27 -10.28 24.24
CA ILE A 203 -7.38 -11.71 24.56
C ILE A 203 -6.27 -12.15 25.54
N ALA A 204 -5.04 -11.65 25.38
CA ALA A 204 -3.94 -11.93 26.31
C ALA A 204 -4.18 -11.32 27.70
N ALA A 205 -4.70 -10.09 27.77
CA ALA A 205 -5.05 -9.43 29.03
C ALA A 205 -6.18 -10.16 29.77
N GLU A 206 -7.24 -10.59 29.08
CA GLU A 206 -8.35 -11.37 29.68
C GLU A 206 -7.91 -12.75 30.20
N ARG A 207 -6.83 -13.33 29.64
CA ARG A 207 -6.24 -14.57 30.15
C ARG A 207 -5.38 -14.31 31.37
N LYS A 208 -4.55 -13.26 31.36
CA LYS A 208 -3.71 -12.87 32.49
C LYS A 208 -4.52 -12.48 33.73
N SER A 209 -5.68 -11.84 33.55
CA SER A 209 -6.53 -11.41 34.67
C SER A 209 -7.40 -12.50 35.29
N GLY A 210 -7.32 -13.75 34.82
CA GLY A 210 -8.18 -14.85 35.30
C GLY A 210 -9.67 -14.73 34.91
N MET A 211 -10.12 -13.59 34.37
CA MET A 211 -11.48 -13.39 33.87
C MET A 211 -11.88 -14.42 32.81
N THR A 212 -10.88 -15.02 32.13
CA THR A 212 -11.12 -16.15 31.24
C THR A 212 -11.75 -17.36 31.93
N GLN A 213 -11.28 -17.69 33.14
CA GLN A 213 -11.75 -18.84 33.93
C GLN A 213 -13.10 -18.57 34.59
N LEU A 214 -13.33 -17.36 35.09
CA LEU A 214 -14.61 -16.98 35.71
C LEU A 214 -15.79 -17.13 34.74
N ILE A 215 -15.61 -16.75 33.47
CA ILE A 215 -16.64 -16.90 32.43
C ILE A 215 -16.90 -18.36 32.07
N ASP A 216 -15.87 -19.22 32.12
CA ASP A 216 -16.00 -20.68 31.89
C ASP A 216 -16.81 -21.34 33.02
N VAL A 217 -16.60 -20.90 34.27
CA VAL A 217 -17.42 -21.31 35.44
C VAL A 217 -18.87 -20.83 35.33
N MET A 218 -19.12 -19.66 34.71
CA MET A 218 -20.47 -19.15 34.43
C MET A 218 -21.13 -19.79 33.18
N GLY A 219 -20.47 -20.71 32.48
CA GLY A 219 -21.00 -21.37 31.28
C GLY A 219 -21.13 -20.47 30.04
N GLY A 220 -20.49 -19.30 30.03
CA GLY A 220 -20.64 -18.31 28.97
C GLY A 220 -19.70 -18.54 27.78
N VAL A 221 -20.23 -18.50 26.55
CA VAL A 221 -19.42 -18.50 25.32
C VAL A 221 -18.99 -17.06 24.99
N ARG A 222 -17.72 -16.88 24.59
CA ARG A 222 -17.20 -15.57 24.18
C ARG A 222 -17.56 -15.24 22.74
N THR A 223 -18.16 -14.07 22.52
CA THR A 223 -18.30 -13.43 21.20
C THR A 223 -17.66 -12.05 21.22
N ALA A 224 -16.32 -12.00 21.09
CA ALA A 224 -15.56 -10.76 20.98
C ALA A 224 -15.65 -10.21 19.54
N LEU A 225 -16.76 -9.54 19.22
CA LEU A 225 -17.11 -9.06 17.87
C LEU A 225 -17.33 -7.54 17.78
N SER A 226 -17.23 -6.80 18.89
CA SER A 226 -17.85 -5.46 19.00
C SER A 226 -16.95 -4.25 18.71
N SER A 227 -15.63 -4.43 18.56
CA SER A 227 -14.69 -3.34 18.24
C SER A 227 -14.43 -3.14 16.75
N ASP A 228 -14.59 -4.20 15.95
CA ASP A 228 -13.82 -4.32 14.70
C ASP A 228 -14.53 -3.69 13.49
N ILE A 229 -15.85 -3.45 13.59
CA ILE A 229 -16.70 -2.94 12.49
C ILE A 229 -16.33 -1.48 12.13
N LEU A 230 -15.98 -0.64 13.12
CA LEU A 230 -15.70 0.77 12.88
C LEU A 230 -14.37 0.99 12.14
N LEU A 231 -13.37 0.14 12.39
CA LEU A 231 -12.07 0.17 11.70
C LEU A 231 -12.15 -0.35 10.27
N MET A 232 -12.98 -1.36 10.01
CA MET A 232 -13.22 -1.85 8.65
C MET A 232 -13.75 -0.75 7.74
N LEU A 233 -14.68 0.07 8.26
CA LEU A 233 -15.36 1.09 7.46
C LEU A 233 -14.42 2.24 7.08
N THR A 234 -13.55 2.70 7.99
CA THR A 234 -12.59 3.78 7.69
C THR A 234 -11.55 3.36 6.66
N LEU A 235 -11.05 2.13 6.73
CA LEU A 235 -10.07 1.60 5.77
C LEU A 235 -10.70 1.17 4.43
N ALA A 236 -11.98 0.80 4.44
CA ALA A 236 -12.78 0.62 3.22
C ALA A 236 -12.89 1.93 2.43
N LEU A 237 -13.27 3.05 3.08
CA LEU A 237 -13.29 4.38 2.42
C LEU A 237 -11.89 4.81 1.93
N CYS A 238 -10.85 4.60 2.73
CA CYS A 238 -9.47 4.96 2.37
C CYS A 238 -8.93 4.20 1.14
N SER A 239 -9.28 2.93 0.99
CA SER A 239 -8.79 2.13 -0.13
C SER A 239 -9.57 2.33 -1.43
N SER A 240 -10.86 2.73 -1.36
CA SER A 240 -11.56 3.28 -2.53
C SER A 240 -10.97 4.61 -3.02
N LEU A 241 -10.35 5.40 -2.14
CA LEU A 241 -9.65 6.64 -2.52
C LEU A 241 -8.31 6.37 -3.21
N LEU A 242 -7.65 5.23 -2.92
CA LEU A 242 -6.34 4.87 -3.49
C LEU A 242 -6.43 4.29 -4.92
N LEU A 243 -7.60 3.81 -5.34
CA LEU A 243 -7.81 3.03 -6.58
C LEU A 243 -9.03 3.55 -7.36
N PRO A 244 -8.94 4.73 -7.99
CA PRO A 244 -10.10 5.46 -8.51
C PRO A 244 -10.76 4.83 -9.76
N THR A 245 -10.12 3.89 -10.47
CA THR A 245 -10.77 3.20 -11.61
C THR A 245 -11.45 1.88 -11.22
N SER A 246 -11.27 1.43 -9.98
CA SER A 246 -11.93 0.23 -9.46
C SER A 246 -13.25 0.60 -8.79
N SER A 247 -14.30 -0.19 -9.03
CA SER A 247 -15.61 0.06 -8.40
C SER A 247 -15.50 -0.05 -6.87
N ALA A 248 -15.84 1.03 -6.15
CA ALA A 248 -15.68 1.12 -4.70
C ALA A 248 -16.27 -0.08 -3.94
N GLY A 249 -17.41 -0.62 -4.39
CA GLY A 249 -18.05 -1.80 -3.77
C GLY A 249 -17.18 -3.05 -3.71
N ILE A 250 -16.35 -3.33 -4.73
CA ILE A 250 -15.43 -4.47 -4.74
C ILE A 250 -14.34 -4.27 -3.67
N THR A 251 -13.79 -3.06 -3.58
CA THR A 251 -12.75 -2.72 -2.60
C THR A 251 -13.30 -2.75 -1.17
N ILE A 252 -14.51 -2.19 -0.94
CA ILE A 252 -15.18 -2.20 0.36
C ILE A 252 -15.45 -3.64 0.83
N LEU A 253 -16.02 -4.49 -0.04
CA LEU A 253 -16.31 -5.88 0.28
C LEU A 253 -15.03 -6.67 0.61
N TRP A 254 -13.96 -6.45 -0.14
CA TRP A 254 -12.65 -7.06 0.14
C TRP A 254 -12.06 -6.62 1.49
N GLN A 255 -12.19 -5.36 1.89
CA GLN A 255 -11.70 -4.89 3.20
C GLN A 255 -12.50 -5.48 4.38
N ILE A 256 -13.81 -5.64 4.23
CA ILE A 256 -14.64 -6.34 5.23
C ILE A 256 -14.22 -7.81 5.33
N LEU A 257 -14.09 -8.49 4.19
CA LEU A 257 -13.75 -9.91 4.17
C LEU A 257 -12.34 -10.20 4.73
N THR A 258 -11.36 -9.34 4.40
CA THR A 258 -10.00 -9.45 4.93
C THR A 258 -9.92 -9.18 6.43
N GLY A 259 -10.64 -8.19 6.96
CA GLY A 259 -10.64 -7.90 8.39
C GLY A 259 -11.30 -9.01 9.22
N TRP A 260 -12.34 -9.69 8.72
CA TRP A 260 -12.92 -10.86 9.40
C TRP A 260 -11.98 -12.07 9.36
N ALA A 261 -11.28 -12.29 8.24
CA ALA A 261 -10.25 -13.33 8.16
C ALA A 261 -9.03 -12.99 9.05
N LEU A 262 -8.74 -11.70 9.24
CA LEU A 262 -7.68 -11.21 10.11
C LEU A 262 -7.99 -11.45 11.58
N THR A 263 -9.20 -11.11 12.04
CA THR A 263 -9.62 -11.34 13.42
C THR A 263 -9.69 -12.84 13.73
N SER A 264 -10.20 -13.67 12.81
CA SER A 264 -10.22 -15.13 12.97
C SER A 264 -8.80 -15.72 13.10
N GLY A 265 -7.86 -15.28 12.25
CA GLY A 265 -6.44 -15.66 12.34
C GLY A 265 -5.75 -15.17 13.62
N CYS A 266 -6.09 -13.97 14.11
CA CYS A 266 -5.57 -13.44 15.38
C CYS A 266 -6.09 -14.22 16.60
N VAL A 267 -7.35 -14.69 16.59
CA VAL A 267 -7.92 -15.56 17.63
C VAL A 267 -7.19 -16.92 17.67
N PHE A 268 -6.85 -17.49 16.51
CA PHE A 268 -6.04 -18.70 16.39
C PHE A 268 -4.59 -18.50 16.88
N GLY A 269 -3.91 -17.43 16.44
CA GLY A 269 -2.58 -17.08 16.94
C GLY A 269 -2.55 -16.92 18.46
N ALA A 270 -3.60 -16.32 19.04
CA ALA A 270 -3.74 -16.16 20.47
C ALA A 270 -3.86 -17.50 21.24
N THR A 271 -4.23 -18.64 20.64
CA THR A 271 -4.22 -19.92 21.40
C THR A 271 -2.82 -20.40 21.78
N PHE A 272 -1.81 -20.15 20.96
CA PHE A 272 -0.42 -20.56 21.23
C PHE A 272 0.34 -19.55 22.12
N ALA A 273 -0.11 -18.29 22.16
CA ALA A 273 0.49 -17.18 22.90
C ALA A 273 0.33 -17.25 24.44
N ILE A 274 0.30 -18.46 25.02
CA ILE A 274 0.34 -18.66 26.48
C ILE A 274 1.79 -18.55 27.00
N ARG A 275 2.79 -18.87 26.15
CA ARG A 275 4.23 -18.80 26.49
C ARG A 275 5.01 -17.76 25.69
N TYR A 276 4.48 -17.29 24.56
CA TYR A 276 5.16 -16.34 23.67
C TYR A 276 4.51 -14.96 23.67
N SER A 277 5.33 -13.92 23.58
CA SER A 277 4.89 -12.51 23.58
C SER A 277 3.98 -12.18 22.39
N THR A 278 3.03 -11.26 22.59
CA THR A 278 2.16 -10.71 21.53
C THR A 278 2.96 -10.13 20.36
N ILE A 279 4.18 -9.66 20.63
CA ILE A 279 5.14 -9.15 19.65
C ILE A 279 5.54 -10.25 18.65
N LEU A 280 5.80 -11.48 19.11
CA LEU A 280 6.19 -12.60 18.24
C LEU A 280 5.05 -12.96 17.28
N ALA A 281 3.80 -12.93 17.76
CA ALA A 281 2.63 -13.17 16.93
C ALA A 281 2.39 -12.08 15.88
N VAL A 282 2.87 -10.84 16.08
CA VAL A 282 2.84 -9.79 15.04
C VAL A 282 4.01 -9.96 14.06
N LEU A 283 5.21 -10.31 14.55
CA LEU A 283 6.38 -10.55 13.71
C LEU A 283 6.16 -11.70 12.70
N THR A 284 5.50 -12.79 13.10
CA THR A 284 5.15 -13.87 12.15
C THR A 284 4.16 -13.40 11.09
N LEU A 285 3.18 -12.57 11.44
CA LEU A 285 2.21 -12.01 10.49
C LEU A 285 2.87 -11.04 9.48
N ILE A 286 3.90 -10.29 9.91
CA ILE A 286 4.73 -9.47 9.02
C ILE A 286 5.58 -10.37 8.10
N GLY A 287 6.27 -11.36 8.66
CA GLY A 287 7.11 -12.28 7.90
C GLY A 287 6.35 -13.01 6.80
N MET A 288 5.13 -13.49 7.08
CA MET A 288 4.28 -14.14 6.07
C MET A 288 3.81 -13.17 4.96
N ALA A 289 3.56 -11.90 5.28
CA ALA A 289 3.21 -10.89 4.29
C ALA A 289 4.41 -10.50 3.41
N ALA A 290 5.59 -10.36 3.99
CA ALA A 290 6.85 -10.14 3.27
C ALA A 290 7.18 -11.32 2.35
N PHE A 291 6.98 -12.56 2.81
CA PHE A 291 7.14 -13.76 1.99
C PHE A 291 6.16 -13.81 0.81
N ALA A 292 4.89 -13.44 1.01
CA ALA A 292 3.92 -13.33 -0.08
C ALA A 292 4.32 -12.28 -1.13
N GLN A 293 4.91 -11.16 -0.69
CA GLN A 293 5.46 -10.15 -1.61
C GLN A 293 6.68 -10.66 -2.36
N LEU A 294 7.59 -11.40 -1.70
CA LEU A 294 8.75 -12.03 -2.34
C LEU A 294 8.35 -13.05 -3.42
N LEU A 295 7.30 -13.85 -3.17
CA LEU A 295 6.73 -14.75 -4.18
C LEU A 295 6.18 -13.99 -5.39
N ASN A 296 5.58 -12.81 -5.18
CA ASN A 296 5.04 -11.97 -6.25
C ASN A 296 6.10 -11.11 -6.96
N SER A 297 7.33 -11.03 -6.45
CA SER A 297 8.45 -10.37 -7.14
C SER A 297 9.30 -11.34 -7.98
N GLN A 298 9.03 -12.65 -7.93
CA GLN A 298 9.71 -13.61 -8.80
C GLN A 298 9.26 -13.46 -10.25
N THR A 299 10.19 -13.74 -11.17
CA THR A 299 9.95 -13.67 -12.62
C THR A 299 9.01 -14.79 -13.10
N GLU A 300 8.91 -15.90 -12.35
CA GLU A 300 8.10 -17.06 -12.70
C GLU A 300 6.65 -16.97 -12.18
N PRO A 301 5.64 -17.42 -12.97
CA PRO A 301 4.25 -17.49 -12.52
C PRO A 301 4.07 -18.34 -11.27
N ILE A 302 3.41 -17.79 -10.24
CA ILE A 302 2.88 -18.62 -9.15
C ILE A 302 1.74 -19.50 -9.70
N THR A 303 1.93 -20.83 -9.68
CA THR A 303 0.89 -21.80 -10.04
C THR A 303 -0.37 -21.61 -9.19
N LYS A 304 -1.55 -21.72 -9.81
CA LYS A 304 -2.86 -21.48 -9.18
C LYS A 304 -3.03 -22.22 -7.84
N SER A 305 -2.61 -23.48 -7.79
CA SER A 305 -2.68 -24.34 -6.59
C SER A 305 -1.83 -23.81 -5.44
N VAL A 306 -0.60 -23.38 -5.72
CA VAL A 306 0.35 -22.82 -4.73
C VAL A 306 -0.21 -21.53 -4.13
N ALA A 307 -0.71 -20.62 -4.98
CA ALA A 307 -1.34 -19.38 -4.51
C ALA A 307 -2.56 -19.64 -3.62
N VAL A 308 -3.42 -20.61 -3.98
CA VAL A 308 -4.59 -20.99 -3.18
C VAL A 308 -4.19 -21.64 -1.85
N ALA A 309 -3.24 -22.58 -1.86
CA ALA A 309 -2.77 -23.26 -0.65
C ALA A 309 -2.20 -22.28 0.39
N PHE A 310 -1.32 -21.36 -0.04
CA PHE A 310 -0.79 -20.32 0.85
C PHE A 310 -1.87 -19.33 1.31
N SER A 311 -2.85 -19.00 0.47
CA SER A 311 -3.95 -18.09 0.83
C SER A 311 -4.91 -18.68 1.87
N VAL A 312 -5.15 -19.99 1.82
CA VAL A 312 -5.96 -20.72 2.82
C VAL A 312 -5.21 -20.85 4.14
N MET A 313 -3.92 -21.23 4.11
CA MET A 313 -3.14 -21.43 5.33
C MET A 313 -2.78 -20.11 6.02
N PHE A 314 -2.67 -19.00 5.27
CA PHE A 314 -2.32 -17.69 5.80
C PHE A 314 -3.13 -16.55 5.15
N PRO A 315 -4.20 -16.04 5.81
CA PRO A 315 -5.00 -14.92 5.31
C PRO A 315 -4.18 -13.66 4.97
N ARG A 316 -3.04 -13.48 5.63
CA ARG A 316 -2.14 -12.34 5.40
C ARG A 316 -1.51 -12.36 4.00
N CYS A 317 -1.22 -13.54 3.46
CA CYS A 317 -0.69 -13.69 2.10
C CYS A 317 -1.77 -13.35 1.05
N SER A 318 -3.00 -13.81 1.28
CA SER A 318 -4.16 -13.53 0.41
C SER A 318 -4.44 -12.02 0.28
N TYR A 319 -4.25 -11.23 1.34
CA TYR A 319 -4.41 -9.76 1.28
C TYR A 319 -3.46 -9.13 0.25
N VAL A 320 -2.17 -9.46 0.33
CA VAL A 320 -1.13 -8.95 -0.59
C VAL A 320 -1.43 -9.39 -2.03
N PHE A 321 -1.85 -10.64 -2.23
CA PHE A 321 -2.21 -11.17 -3.54
C PHE A 321 -3.43 -10.48 -4.17
N VAL A 322 -4.50 -10.21 -3.42
CA VAL A 322 -5.66 -9.48 -3.96
C VAL A 322 -5.31 -8.02 -4.24
N LEU A 323 -4.58 -7.35 -3.36
CA LEU A 323 -4.13 -5.97 -3.58
C LEU A 323 -3.27 -5.85 -4.85
N ASN A 324 -2.33 -6.78 -5.05
CA ASN A 324 -1.50 -6.84 -6.27
C ASN A 324 -2.32 -7.15 -7.52
N SER A 325 -3.37 -7.97 -7.41
CA SER A 325 -4.27 -8.26 -8.53
C SER A 325 -5.08 -7.04 -8.94
N ILE A 326 -5.65 -6.29 -7.98
CA ILE A 326 -6.39 -5.05 -8.26
C ILE A 326 -5.44 -3.97 -8.83
N ALA A 327 -4.23 -3.85 -8.30
CA ALA A 327 -3.21 -2.94 -8.82
C ALA A 327 -2.86 -3.21 -10.28
N ARG A 328 -2.80 -4.48 -10.72
CA ARG A 328 -2.60 -4.84 -12.15
C ARG A 328 -3.75 -4.38 -13.05
N TYR A 329 -5.01 -4.46 -12.59
CA TYR A 329 -6.17 -3.91 -13.31
C TYR A 329 -6.06 -2.38 -13.46
N GLU A 330 -5.74 -1.66 -12.38
CA GLU A 330 -5.52 -0.20 -12.40
C GLU A 330 -4.34 0.20 -13.31
N LYS A 331 -3.23 -0.55 -13.32
CA LYS A 331 -2.10 -0.34 -14.25
C LYS A 331 -2.52 -0.49 -15.71
N ALA A 332 -3.36 -1.48 -16.01
CA ALA A 332 -3.91 -1.73 -17.33
C ALA A 332 -5.04 -0.75 -17.72
N GLY A 333 -5.50 0.10 -16.80
CA GLY A 333 -6.61 1.03 -17.02
C GLY A 333 -7.96 0.35 -17.26
N LYS A 334 -8.12 -0.90 -16.81
CA LYS A 334 -9.36 -1.68 -16.94
C LYS A 334 -10.03 -1.81 -15.58
N ALA A 335 -11.35 -1.67 -15.53
CA ALA A 335 -12.13 -1.94 -14.32
C ALA A 335 -11.86 -3.37 -13.80
N THR A 336 -11.74 -3.53 -12.48
CA THR A 336 -11.47 -4.83 -11.85
C THR A 336 -12.58 -5.83 -12.13
N ASN A 337 -12.23 -6.95 -12.77
CA ASN A 337 -13.13 -8.08 -12.99
C ASN A 337 -12.79 -9.20 -12.00
N ILE A 338 -13.78 -9.66 -11.25
CA ILE A 338 -13.61 -10.68 -10.18
C ILE A 338 -13.31 -12.08 -10.75
N TYR A 339 -13.72 -12.35 -11.99
CA TYR A 339 -13.67 -13.69 -12.62
C TYR A 339 -12.61 -13.83 -13.72
N ALA A 340 -12.08 -12.72 -14.23
CA ALA A 340 -10.97 -12.75 -15.19
C ALA A 340 -9.62 -12.90 -14.47
N ILE A 341 -8.63 -13.40 -15.21
CA ILE A 341 -7.22 -13.38 -14.77
C ILE A 341 -6.72 -11.92 -14.85
N PRO A 342 -5.99 -11.41 -13.85
CA PRO A 342 -5.49 -10.04 -13.88
C PRO A 342 -4.57 -9.81 -15.10
N PRO A 343 -4.82 -8.76 -15.92
CA PRO A 343 -4.03 -8.50 -17.11
C PRO A 343 -2.59 -8.15 -16.73
N SER A 344 -1.61 -8.77 -17.39
CA SER A 344 -0.20 -8.43 -17.21
C SER A 344 0.43 -7.94 -18.52
N PRO A 345 0.81 -6.67 -18.62
CA PRO A 345 1.74 -6.21 -19.65
C PRO A 345 3.17 -6.62 -19.26
N GLY A 346 3.69 -7.69 -19.87
CA GLY A 346 5.07 -8.17 -19.70
C GLY A 346 5.16 -9.60 -19.18
N PHE A 347 5.06 -9.80 -17.86
CA PHE A 347 5.32 -11.09 -17.20
C PHE A 347 4.04 -11.68 -16.60
N GLU A 348 3.68 -12.93 -16.93
CA GLU A 348 2.54 -13.62 -16.31
C GLU A 348 2.85 -14.05 -14.87
N VAL A 349 2.82 -13.13 -13.90
CA VAL A 349 3.26 -13.44 -12.51
C VAL A 349 2.21 -14.19 -11.68
N GLN A 350 0.90 -14.06 -11.98
CA GLN A 350 -0.14 -14.66 -11.14
C GLN A 350 -1.38 -15.08 -11.94
N LYS A 351 -1.68 -16.38 -11.95
CA LYS A 351 -2.85 -16.96 -12.66
C LYS A 351 -4.08 -17.19 -11.76
N ALA A 352 -4.02 -16.75 -10.50
CA ALA A 352 -5.12 -16.90 -9.54
C ALA A 352 -6.20 -15.82 -9.76
N THR A 353 -7.46 -16.24 -9.80
CA THR A 353 -8.62 -15.36 -9.98
C THR A 353 -8.99 -14.68 -8.65
N ILE A 354 -9.40 -13.41 -8.68
CA ILE A 354 -9.79 -12.66 -7.46
C ILE A 354 -10.90 -13.38 -6.69
N GLY A 355 -11.92 -13.89 -7.38
CA GLY A 355 -13.00 -14.68 -6.76
C GLY A 355 -12.52 -15.94 -6.02
N ALA A 356 -11.45 -16.60 -6.49
CA ALA A 356 -10.88 -17.76 -5.80
C ALA A 356 -10.20 -17.35 -4.47
N LEU A 357 -9.47 -16.22 -4.47
CA LEU A 357 -8.87 -15.66 -3.26
C LEU A 357 -9.92 -15.19 -2.24
N TRP A 358 -11.07 -14.69 -2.72
CA TRP A 358 -12.22 -14.37 -1.88
C TRP A 358 -12.84 -15.60 -1.23
N LEU A 359 -13.01 -16.70 -1.98
CA LEU A 359 -13.44 -17.98 -1.40
C LEU A 359 -12.45 -18.50 -0.34
N CYS A 360 -11.14 -18.33 -0.53
CA CYS A 360 -10.14 -18.63 0.49
C CYS A 360 -10.32 -17.81 1.77
N PHE A 361 -10.69 -16.53 1.68
CA PHE A 361 -11.02 -15.72 2.87
C PHE A 361 -12.29 -16.23 3.57
N CYS A 362 -13.37 -16.50 2.84
CA CYS A 362 -14.60 -17.08 3.40
C CYS A 362 -14.32 -18.38 4.16
N PHE A 363 -13.52 -19.27 3.56
CA PHE A 363 -13.08 -20.51 4.21
C PHE A 363 -12.25 -20.24 5.47
N SER A 364 -11.29 -19.33 5.40
CA SER A 364 -10.42 -18.96 6.53
C SER A 364 -11.21 -18.44 7.74
N ILE A 365 -12.24 -17.61 7.51
CA ILE A 365 -13.11 -17.06 8.57
C ILE A 365 -13.71 -18.18 9.43
N VAL A 366 -14.08 -19.31 8.81
CA VAL A 366 -14.70 -20.46 9.48
C VAL A 366 -13.65 -21.46 9.99
N ALA A 367 -12.58 -21.71 9.24
CA ALA A 367 -11.57 -22.70 9.58
C ALA A 367 -10.78 -22.34 10.85
N PHE A 368 -10.29 -21.10 10.99
CA PHE A 368 -9.46 -20.72 12.14
C PHE A 368 -10.18 -20.85 13.50
N PRO A 369 -11.44 -20.43 13.67
CA PRO A 369 -12.19 -20.66 14.91
C PRO A 369 -12.46 -22.14 15.20
N LEU A 370 -12.76 -22.96 14.19
CA LEU A 370 -12.97 -24.40 14.38
C LEU A 370 -11.70 -25.10 14.88
N VAL A 371 -10.55 -24.84 14.23
CA VAL A 371 -9.25 -25.35 14.66
C VAL A 371 -8.89 -24.83 16.06
N THR A 372 -9.18 -23.56 16.35
CA THR A 372 -9.00 -22.96 17.69
C THR A 372 -9.79 -23.72 18.77
N ILE A 373 -11.05 -24.10 18.50
CA ILE A 373 -11.89 -24.86 19.42
C ILE A 373 -11.35 -26.28 19.59
N ALA A 374 -10.93 -26.94 18.51
CA ALA A 374 -10.31 -28.27 18.56
C ALA A 374 -9.04 -28.26 19.43
N ILE A 375 -8.09 -27.35 19.18
CA ILE A 375 -6.86 -27.22 19.96
C ILE A 375 -7.15 -26.95 21.44
N LYS A 376 -8.12 -26.09 21.76
CA LYS A 376 -8.53 -25.88 23.16
C LYS A 376 -9.06 -27.17 23.80
N ARG A 377 -9.91 -27.94 23.11
CA ARG A 377 -10.43 -29.22 23.60
C ARG A 377 -9.32 -30.25 23.84
N PHE A 378 -8.40 -30.42 22.90
CA PHE A 378 -7.31 -31.39 23.05
C PHE A 378 -6.26 -30.96 24.08
N VAL A 379 -5.72 -29.74 23.98
CA VAL A 379 -4.60 -29.28 24.83
C VAL A 379 -5.03 -28.92 26.25
N HIS A 380 -6.20 -28.29 26.43
CA HIS A 380 -6.66 -27.83 27.75
C HIS A 380 -7.72 -28.74 28.36
N GLY A 381 -8.46 -29.51 27.56
CA GLY A 381 -9.47 -30.46 28.06
C GLY A 381 -8.87 -31.68 28.77
N ALA A 382 -7.66 -32.12 28.39
CA ALA A 382 -6.95 -33.22 29.05
C ALA A 382 -6.72 -32.99 30.56
N SER A 383 -6.66 -31.72 31.00
CA SER A 383 -6.46 -31.36 32.41
C SER A 383 -7.68 -31.68 33.31
N ARG A 384 -8.86 -31.99 32.75
CA ARG A 384 -10.04 -32.39 33.56
C ARG A 384 -9.90 -33.77 34.23
N GLY A 385 -9.02 -34.64 33.76
CA GLY A 385 -8.88 -36.01 34.31
C GLY A 385 -8.35 -36.11 35.75
N GLY A 386 -7.81 -35.03 36.32
CA GLY A 386 -7.13 -35.06 37.63
C GLY A 386 -7.90 -34.44 38.81
N ARG A 387 -9.11 -33.89 38.62
CA ARG A 387 -9.88 -33.28 39.73
C ARG A 387 -10.69 -34.32 40.50
N GLN A 388 -10.04 -35.03 41.41
CA GLN A 388 -10.75 -35.67 42.51
C GLN A 388 -11.23 -34.61 43.49
N PHE A 389 -12.55 -34.45 43.60
CA PHE A 389 -13.15 -33.70 44.70
C PHE A 389 -13.03 -34.54 45.97
N LYS A 390 -12.09 -34.18 46.86
CA LYS A 390 -12.11 -34.69 48.23
C LYS A 390 -13.32 -34.07 48.96
N THR A 391 -14.41 -34.81 49.03
CA THR A 391 -15.50 -34.56 49.98
C THR A 391 -14.96 -34.74 51.40
N GLY A 392 -14.52 -33.64 52.01
CA GLY A 392 -14.22 -33.61 53.44
C GLY A 392 -15.51 -33.76 54.26
N PRO A 393 -15.48 -34.42 55.44
CA PRO A 393 -16.67 -34.73 56.24
C PRO A 393 -17.19 -33.51 57.02
N LYS A 394 -17.54 -32.44 56.30
CA LYS A 394 -18.06 -31.18 56.86
C LYS A 394 -19.28 -30.64 56.10
N ALA A 395 -19.97 -31.52 55.37
CA ALA A 395 -21.18 -31.21 54.59
C ALA A 395 -22.41 -32.05 55.01
N ASP A 396 -22.29 -32.90 56.04
CA ASP A 396 -23.44 -33.35 56.84
C ASP A 396 -23.52 -32.41 58.05
N ASN A 397 -24.33 -31.35 57.93
CA ASN A 397 -24.97 -30.56 59.01
C ASN A 397 -25.56 -29.23 58.46
N THR A 398 -26.39 -29.29 57.42
CA THR A 398 -27.61 -28.47 57.19
C THR A 398 -28.25 -28.81 55.86
#